data_AF-A0A9Q3JAA5-F1
#
_entry.id   AF-A0A9Q3JAA5-F1
#
_cell.length_a   1.000
_cell.length_b   1.000
_cell.length_c   1.000
_cell.angle_alpha   90.00
_cell.angle_beta   90.00
_cell.angle_gamma   90.00
#
_symmetry.space_group_name_H-M   'P 1'
#
loop_
_entity.id
_entity.type
_entity.pdbx_description
1 polymer ?
#
loop_
_entity_poly.entity_id
_entity_poly.type
_entity_poly.pdbx_seq_one_letter_code
_entity_poly.pdbx_strand_id
1 'polypeptide(L)'
;MGQLTQTVAPRDNSKAPAFKTSSMKAPNSFDGTQAHKLRGFIQSCQLIFHNDPESFFSDRKKVLYSTSFLTGRAGKWIEPYFSDISKEDPSYLLNNWKLF
;
A
#
# COMPACT_ATOMS: atom_id res chain seq x y z
N MET A 1 -24.23 10.98 -52.64
CA MET A 1 -23.56 9.68 -52.45
C MET A 1 -22.26 9.93 -51.70
N GLY A 2 -22.06 9.27 -50.55
CA GLY A 2 -20.85 9.37 -49.71
C GLY A 2 -21.06 10.24 -48.46
N GLN A 3 -20.69 9.86 -47.24
CA GLN A 3 -20.43 8.59 -46.55
C GLN A 3 -20.29 8.95 -45.05
N LEU A 4 -20.63 8.02 -44.15
CA LEU A 4 -20.43 8.13 -42.70
C LEU A 4 -18.93 8.27 -42.36
N THR A 5 -18.56 9.19 -41.44
CA THR A 5 -17.38 8.97 -40.58
C THR A 5 -17.63 9.49 -39.16
N GLN A 6 -17.54 8.55 -38.22
CA GLN A 6 -17.53 8.72 -36.79
C GLN A 6 -16.17 9.28 -36.36
N THR A 7 -16.13 10.46 -35.74
CA THR A 7 -14.90 10.97 -35.09
C THR A 7 -14.91 10.56 -33.62
N VAL A 8 -14.03 9.62 -33.29
CA VAL A 8 -13.78 9.11 -31.94
C VAL A 8 -13.20 10.25 -31.08
N ALA A 9 -13.83 10.51 -29.94
CA ALA A 9 -13.32 11.46 -28.94
C ALA A 9 -11.96 11.00 -28.40
N PRO A 10 -11.03 11.93 -28.08
CA PRO A 10 -9.75 11.56 -27.48
C PRO A 10 -9.99 10.89 -26.12
N ARG A 11 -9.55 9.64 -25.99
CA ARG A 11 -9.51 8.95 -24.70
C ARG A 11 -8.49 9.66 -23.82
N ASP A 12 -8.99 10.34 -22.81
CA ASP A 12 -8.24 10.82 -21.66
C ASP A 12 -7.43 9.63 -21.11
N ASN A 13 -6.13 9.61 -21.43
CA ASN A 13 -5.21 8.66 -20.84
C ASN A 13 -4.82 9.23 -19.48
N SER A 14 -5.76 9.19 -18.54
CA SER A 14 -5.53 9.55 -17.16
C SER A 14 -4.42 8.62 -16.68
N LYS A 15 -3.19 9.12 -16.65
CA LYS A 15 -2.09 8.44 -15.99
C LYS A 15 -2.54 8.26 -14.55
N ALA A 16 -3.03 7.05 -14.22
CA ALA A 16 -3.14 6.63 -12.83
C ALA A 16 -1.81 7.03 -12.16
N PRO A 17 -1.82 7.61 -10.95
CA PRO A 17 -0.59 8.01 -10.31
C PRO A 17 0.30 6.77 -10.19
N ALA A 18 1.31 6.71 -11.05
CA ALA A 18 2.29 5.65 -11.02
C ALA A 18 3.06 5.87 -9.73
N PHE A 19 3.01 4.91 -8.81
CA PHE A 19 3.96 4.86 -7.72
C PHE A 19 5.36 5.03 -8.31
N LYS A 20 6.16 5.97 -7.78
CA LYS A 20 7.52 6.23 -8.27
C LYS A 20 8.44 5.01 -8.10
N THR A 21 7.99 3.98 -7.37
CA THR A 21 8.65 2.70 -7.12
C THR A 21 8.47 1.66 -8.23
N SER A 22 8.22 2.05 -9.48
CA SER A 22 7.91 1.10 -10.58
C SER A 22 9.02 0.08 -10.87
N SER A 23 10.25 0.30 -10.39
CA SER A 23 11.38 -0.62 -10.52
C SER A 23 11.54 -1.60 -9.35
N MET A 24 10.82 -1.41 -8.24
CA MET A 24 10.97 -2.24 -7.05
C MET A 24 9.87 -3.29 -6.95
N LYS A 25 10.27 -4.53 -6.60
CA LYS A 25 9.33 -5.61 -6.34
C LYS A 25 8.55 -5.31 -5.05
N ALA A 26 7.22 -5.37 -5.13
CA ALA A 26 6.35 -5.27 -3.95
C ALA A 26 6.62 -6.40 -2.94
N PRO A 27 6.31 -6.20 -1.65
CA PRO A 27 6.34 -7.25 -0.64
C PRO A 27 5.48 -8.45 -1.05
N ASN A 28 5.92 -9.65 -0.66
CA ASN A 28 5.02 -10.81 -0.67
C ASN A 28 4.01 -10.66 0.47
N SER A 29 2.78 -11.12 0.28
CA SER A 29 1.79 -11.15 1.36
C SER A 29 2.26 -11.99 2.55
N PHE A 30 1.91 -11.56 3.76
CA PHE A 30 2.23 -12.25 5.00
C PHE A 30 0.95 -12.65 5.73
N ASP A 31 0.75 -13.96 5.90
CA ASP A 31 -0.48 -14.53 6.47
C ASP A 31 -0.40 -14.76 8.00
N GLY A 32 0.79 -14.61 8.59
CA GLY A 32 1.04 -14.88 10.00
C GLY A 32 1.23 -16.35 10.38
N THR A 33 1.36 -17.27 9.42
CA THR A 33 1.55 -18.71 9.71
C THR A 33 3.01 -19.10 9.88
N GLN A 34 3.90 -18.49 9.10
CA GLN A 34 5.32 -18.80 9.07
C GLN A 34 6.14 -17.65 9.68
N ALA A 35 6.35 -17.71 10.99
CA ALA A 35 7.05 -16.64 11.74
C ALA A 35 8.42 -16.26 11.16
N HIS A 36 9.18 -17.24 10.62
CA HIS A 36 10.48 -16.98 10.00
C HIS A 36 10.42 -16.06 8.76
N LYS A 37 9.25 -15.92 8.12
CA LYS A 37 9.05 -15.04 6.96
C LYS A 37 8.77 -13.58 7.35
N LEU A 38 8.42 -13.31 8.61
CA LEU A 38 8.08 -11.97 9.09
C LEU A 38 9.23 -10.99 8.84
N ARG A 39 10.47 -11.38 9.15
CA ARG A 39 11.63 -10.52 8.94
C ARG A 39 11.80 -10.11 7.48
N GLY A 40 11.65 -11.06 6.55
CA GLY A 40 11.76 -10.78 5.11
C GLY A 40 10.66 -9.84 4.62
N PHE A 41 9.44 -10.01 5.12
CA PHE A 41 8.32 -9.09 4.86
C PHE A 41 8.64 -7.67 5.33
N ILE A 42 9.02 -7.49 6.60
CA ILE A 42 9.36 -6.16 7.15
C ILE A 42 10.52 -5.50 6.40
N GLN A 43 11.57 -6.25 6.07
CA GLN A 43 12.71 -5.75 5.29
C GLN A 43 12.30 -5.28 3.89
N SER A 44 11.40 -6.01 3.22
CA SER A 44 10.90 -5.59 1.91
C SER A 44 10.10 -4.29 1.97
N CYS A 45 9.26 -4.10 3.00
CA CYS A 45 8.56 -2.83 3.23
C CYS A 45 9.55 -1.68 3.48
N GLN A 46 10.54 -1.88 4.34
CA GLN A 46 11.56 -0.86 4.63
C GLN A 46 12.31 -0.44 3.37
N LEU A 47 12.66 -1.38 2.49
CA LEU A 47 13.37 -1.07 1.25
C LEU A 47 12.54 -0.16 0.34
N ILE A 48 11.23 -0.43 0.20
CA ILE A 48 10.29 0.42 -0.53
C ILE A 48 10.23 1.83 0.07
N PHE A 49 10.14 1.95 1.40
CA PHE A 49 10.05 3.24 2.08
C PHE A 49 11.32 4.08 1.92
N HIS A 50 12.49 3.46 1.93
CA HIS A 50 13.76 4.15 1.71
C HIS A 50 13.93 4.59 0.25
N ASN A 51 13.37 3.85 -0.71
CA ASN A 51 13.44 4.20 -2.12
C ASN A 51 12.50 5.34 -2.52
N ASP A 52 11.37 5.49 -1.84
CA ASP A 52 10.39 6.54 -2.12
C ASP A 52 9.99 7.30 -0.84
N PRO A 53 10.92 8.06 -0.23
CA PRO A 53 10.67 8.75 1.03
C PRO A 53 9.59 9.83 0.88
N GLU A 54 9.39 10.39 -0.32
CA GLU A 54 8.31 11.35 -0.59
C GLU A 54 6.94 10.69 -0.49
N SER A 55 6.75 9.50 -1.06
CA SER A 55 5.47 8.79 -0.92
C SER A 55 5.25 8.29 0.51
N PHE A 56 6.32 7.90 1.20
CA PHE A 56 6.29 7.30 2.54
C PHE A 56 6.79 8.24 3.66
N PHE A 57 6.44 9.53 3.56
CA PHE A 57 6.91 10.58 4.48
C PHE A 57 6.40 10.44 5.92
N SER A 58 5.30 9.72 6.14
CA SER A 58 4.73 9.51 7.47
C SER A 58 4.68 8.03 7.83
N ASP A 59 4.85 7.73 9.10
CA ASP A 59 4.73 6.39 9.64
C ASP A 59 3.35 5.80 9.37
N ARG A 60 2.31 6.63 9.36
CA ARG A 60 0.97 6.21 8.97
C ARG A 60 0.90 5.62 7.57
N LYS A 61 1.53 6.25 6.59
CA LYS A 61 1.56 5.71 5.22
C LYS A 61 2.34 4.40 5.14
N LYS A 62 3.43 4.27 5.91
CA LYS A 62 4.22 3.04 5.99
C LYS A 62 3.39 1.88 6.55
N VAL A 63 2.73 2.10 7.69
CA VAL A 63 1.87 1.11 8.33
C VAL A 63 0.72 0.72 7.39
N LEU A 64 0.00 1.69 6.83
CA LEU A 64 -1.10 1.40 5.90
C LEU A 64 -0.64 0.58 4.68
N TYR A 65 0.48 0.94 4.08
CA TYR A 65 1.06 0.16 2.99
C TYR A 65 1.37 -1.28 3.42
N SER A 66 2.11 -1.47 4.51
CA SER A 66 2.44 -2.82 4.99
C SER A 66 1.20 -3.64 5.34
N THR A 67 0.21 -3.04 5.98
CA THR A 67 -1.03 -3.73 6.34
C THR A 67 -1.82 -4.22 5.12
N SER A 68 -1.71 -3.56 3.97
CA SER A 68 -2.36 -4.02 2.72
C SER A 68 -1.83 -5.37 2.19
N PHE A 69 -0.67 -5.81 2.68
CA PHE A 69 -0.08 -7.11 2.35
C PHE A 69 -0.31 -8.16 3.44
N LEU A 70 -0.95 -7.81 4.56
CA LEU A 70 -1.31 -8.77 5.59
C LEU A 70 -2.55 -9.56 5.16
N THR A 71 -2.49 -10.87 5.34
CA THR A 71 -3.60 -11.78 5.02
C THR A 71 -3.80 -12.76 6.17
N GLY A 72 -4.79 -13.65 6.07
CA GLY A 72 -4.96 -14.74 7.03
C GLY A 72 -5.03 -14.28 8.49
N ARG A 73 -4.18 -14.86 9.35
CA ARG A 73 -4.12 -14.54 10.78
C ARG A 73 -3.57 -13.12 11.02
N ALA A 74 -2.57 -12.71 10.25
CA ALA A 74 -1.99 -11.37 10.39
C ALA A 74 -2.99 -10.27 9.97
N GLY A 75 -3.77 -10.52 8.91
CA GLY A 75 -4.87 -9.63 8.49
C GLY A 75 -5.93 -9.47 9.59
N LYS A 76 -6.39 -10.59 10.16
CA LYS A 76 -7.37 -10.56 11.27
C LYS A 76 -6.85 -9.82 12.51
N TRP A 77 -5.55 -9.89 12.79
CA TRP A 77 -4.95 -9.18 13.92
C TRP A 77 -5.02 -7.66 13.74
N ILE A 78 -4.92 -7.15 12.51
CA ILE A 78 -4.93 -5.70 12.26
C ILE A 78 -6.36 -5.12 12.11
N GLU A 79 -7.37 -5.95 11.80
CA GLU A 79 -8.77 -5.53 11.60
C GLU A 79 -9.32 -4.54 12.65
N PRO A 80 -9.13 -4.75 13.98
CA PRO A 80 -9.70 -3.86 14.99
C PRO A 80 -9.21 -2.41 14.91
N TYR A 81 -8.02 -2.19 14.36
CA TYR A 81 -7.42 -0.86 14.26
C TYR A 81 -7.94 -0.06 13.07
N PHE A 82 -8.53 -0.72 12.06
CA PHE A 82 -9.07 -0.07 10.87
C PHE A 82 -10.38 0.70 11.11
N SER A 83 -11.14 0.33 12.16
CA SER A 83 -12.36 1.05 12.55
C SER A 83 -12.11 2.52 12.91
N ASP A 84 -10.85 2.88 13.19
CA ASP A 84 -10.44 4.22 13.62
C ASP A 84 -9.72 5.02 12.53
N ILE A 85 -9.58 4.50 11.30
CA ILE A 85 -8.80 5.17 10.24
C ILE A 85 -9.33 6.58 9.92
N SER A 86 -10.63 6.81 9.96
CA SER A 86 -11.23 8.12 9.64
C SER A 86 -11.35 9.05 10.86
N LYS A 87 -10.98 8.59 12.06
CA LYS A 87 -11.09 9.39 13.28
C LYS A 87 -9.97 10.43 13.36
N GLU A 88 -10.24 11.53 14.05
CA GLU A 88 -9.26 12.59 14.32
C GLU A 88 -8.03 12.07 15.08
N ASP A 89 -8.21 11.03 15.90
CA ASP A 89 -7.14 10.31 16.61
C ASP A 89 -7.18 8.81 16.25
N PRO A 90 -6.52 8.38 15.17
CA PRO A 90 -6.41 6.96 14.82
C PRO A 90 -5.53 6.22 15.83
N SER A 91 -5.77 4.92 16.00
CA SER A 91 -4.94 4.04 16.86
C SER A 91 -3.45 4.35 16.74
N TYR A 92 -2.76 4.42 17.89
CA TYR A 92 -1.31 4.64 17.98
C TYR A 92 -0.50 3.68 17.10
N LEU A 93 -1.01 2.45 16.89
CA LEU A 93 -0.40 1.45 16.02
C LEU A 93 -0.34 1.94 14.57
N LEU A 94 -1.42 2.55 14.08
CA LEU A 94 -1.50 3.04 12.71
C LEU A 94 -0.63 4.26 12.46
N ASN A 95 -0.19 4.96 13.49
CA ASN A 95 0.58 6.20 13.37
C ASN A 95 2.08 6.03 13.70
N ASN A 96 2.53 4.82 14.05
CA ASN A 96 3.91 4.59 14.49
C ASN A 96 4.47 3.29 13.90
N TRP A 97 5.42 3.44 12.97
CA TRP A 97 6.05 2.29 12.29
C TRP A 97 6.87 1.42 13.23
N LYS A 98 7.35 1.97 14.36
CA LYS A 98 8.12 1.19 15.34
C LYS A 98 7.25 0.25 16.19
N LEU A 99 5.94 0.47 16.20
CA LEU A 99 4.98 -0.36 16.94
C LEU A 99 4.28 -1.40 16.07
N PHE A 100 4.40 -1.28 14.75
CA PHE A 100 3.93 -2.26 13.77
C PHE A 100 4.82 -3.50 13.75
#